data_AF-A0A2V6FZH9-F1
#
_entry.id   AF-A0A2V6FZH9-F1
#
_cell.length_a   1.000
_cell.length_b   1.000
_cell.length_c   1.000
_cell.angle_alpha   90.00
_cell.angle_beta   90.00
_cell.angle_gamma   90.00
#
_symmetry.space_group_name_H-M   'P 1'
#
loop_
_entity.id
_entity.type
_entity.pdbx_description
1 polymer ?
#
loop_
_entity_poly.entity_id
_entity_poly.type
_entity_poly.pdbx_seq_one_letter_code
_entity_poly.pdbx_strand_id
1 'polypeptide(L)'
;MKHIARLFFLSCVALTASALGGPVPELQPAPTPEEQNSRDIFEQDTTYTFRSGFYDDHDKFGHGNSLYNDVSYAHRFLITGNWYFRAGVEYERFDFDGTDNGLPDHLQTVHALLALEYVVHDHAGAGLEIDPGPYFESNITVDSIDVPWKLFVSFPLKKDKIFGVIGVGGSLYQNPIVAPGGGLIWLFTDKFRLEGVIPKPALVYNPS
;
A
#
# COMPACT_ATOMS: atom_id res chain seq x y z
N MET A 1 33.98 -52.35 -25.99
CA MET A 1 33.54 -51.65 -27.22
C MET A 1 32.41 -50.69 -26.85
N LYS A 2 32.61 -49.39 -27.14
CA LYS A 2 31.61 -48.35 -27.49
C LYS A 2 30.47 -48.09 -26.47
N HIS A 3 30.54 -47.05 -25.63
CA HIS A 3 30.17 -45.62 -25.86
C HIS A 3 28.67 -45.29 -25.74
N ILE A 4 28.40 -44.08 -25.20
CA ILE A 4 27.19 -43.22 -25.29
C ILE A 4 26.19 -43.41 -24.13
N ALA A 5 26.06 -42.53 -23.13
CA ALA A 5 25.84 -41.06 -23.04
C ALA A 5 24.35 -40.63 -23.19
N ARG A 6 23.86 -39.97 -22.12
CA ARG A 6 22.74 -39.00 -21.96
C ARG A 6 21.64 -38.96 -23.03
N LEU A 7 20.38 -39.02 -22.60
CA LEU A 7 19.30 -38.23 -23.21
C LEU A 7 18.13 -38.00 -22.24
N PHE A 8 18.11 -36.79 -21.67
CA PHE A 8 16.91 -36.14 -21.14
C PHE A 8 15.98 -35.83 -22.32
N PHE A 9 14.70 -36.19 -22.21
CA PHE A 9 13.71 -35.91 -23.23
C PHE A 9 13.32 -34.43 -23.18
N LEU A 10 13.86 -33.67 -24.13
CA LEU A 10 13.51 -32.30 -24.46
C LEU A 10 12.35 -32.38 -25.47
N SER A 11 11.15 -31.92 -25.12
CA SER A 11 10.07 -31.67 -26.10
C SER A 11 9.99 -30.17 -26.37
N CYS A 12 10.88 -29.70 -27.25
CA CYS A 12 10.74 -28.43 -27.94
C CYS A 12 9.68 -28.59 -29.05
N VAL A 13 8.61 -27.81 -28.97
CA VAL A 13 7.77 -27.52 -30.14
C VAL A 13 8.51 -26.46 -30.95
N ALA A 14 8.88 -26.83 -32.17
CA ALA A 14 9.47 -25.97 -33.18
C ALA A 14 8.37 -25.40 -34.09
N LEU A 15 8.24 -24.08 -34.15
CA LEU A 15 7.65 -23.30 -35.24
C LEU A 15 8.19 -21.88 -35.05
N THR A 16 8.86 -21.20 -35.96
CA THR A 16 9.13 -21.35 -37.39
C THR A 16 10.27 -20.39 -37.71
N ALA A 17 11.25 -20.84 -38.49
CA ALA A 17 12.19 -19.94 -39.14
C ALA A 17 11.47 -19.18 -40.26
N SER A 18 11.47 -17.85 -40.18
CA SER A 18 11.30 -16.97 -41.33
C SER A 18 12.36 -15.89 -41.21
N ALA A 19 13.45 -16.09 -41.96
CA ALA A 19 14.52 -15.11 -42.09
C ALA A 19 14.10 -14.07 -43.13
N LEU A 20 13.76 -12.85 -42.70
CA LEU A 20 13.80 -11.63 -43.50
C LEU A 20 14.12 -10.42 -42.58
N GLY A 21 15.41 -10.10 -42.44
CA GLY A 21 15.96 -8.75 -42.27
C GLY A 21 15.28 -7.71 -41.36
N GLY A 22 14.78 -8.06 -40.19
CA GLY A 22 14.36 -7.10 -39.15
C GLY A 22 15.49 -6.78 -38.16
N PRO A 23 15.51 -5.61 -37.50
CA PRO A 23 16.49 -5.32 -36.46
C PRO A 23 16.44 -6.40 -35.39
N VAL A 24 17.63 -6.84 -34.94
CA VAL A 24 17.81 -7.76 -33.81
C VAL A 24 16.90 -7.29 -32.67
N PRO A 25 16.11 -8.16 -32.01
CA PRO A 25 15.40 -7.76 -30.81
C PRO A 25 16.48 -7.33 -29.82
N GLU A 26 16.58 -6.03 -29.62
CA GLU A 26 17.46 -5.45 -28.62
C GLU A 26 17.01 -6.06 -27.30
N LEU A 27 17.84 -6.96 -26.73
CA LEU A 27 17.62 -7.48 -25.40
C LEU A 27 17.54 -6.25 -24.51
N GLN A 28 16.32 -5.98 -24.03
CA GLN A 28 16.05 -4.85 -23.17
C GLN A 28 17.08 -4.88 -22.03
N PRO A 29 17.87 -3.80 -21.83
CA PRO A 29 18.89 -3.77 -20.80
C PRO A 29 18.28 -4.22 -19.48
N ALA A 30 18.99 -5.07 -18.75
CA ALA A 30 18.56 -5.40 -17.41
C ALA A 30 18.40 -4.10 -16.62
N PRO A 31 17.28 -3.92 -15.90
CA PRO A 31 17.28 -3.29 -14.60
C PRO A 31 18.42 -2.34 -14.27
N THR A 32 18.51 -1.08 -14.75
CA THR A 32 19.53 -0.21 -14.12
C THR A 32 19.22 -0.13 -12.61
N PRO A 33 20.18 -0.02 -11.68
CA PRO A 33 19.89 -0.07 -10.23
C PRO A 33 18.82 0.93 -9.76
N GLU A 34 18.57 1.99 -10.53
CA GLU A 34 17.48 2.95 -10.37
C GLU A 34 16.07 2.36 -10.60
N GLU A 35 15.97 1.14 -11.13
CA GLU A 35 14.73 0.43 -11.48
C GLU A 35 14.36 -0.68 -10.48
N GLN A 36 15.04 -0.78 -9.34
CA GLN A 36 14.79 -1.83 -8.34
C GLN A 36 13.71 -1.52 -7.29
N ASN A 37 13.17 -0.30 -7.23
CA ASN A 37 12.09 -0.02 -6.28
C ASN A 37 10.76 -0.57 -6.81
N SER A 38 9.96 -1.15 -5.92
CA SER A 38 8.63 -1.68 -6.30
C SER A 38 7.77 -0.59 -6.93
N ARG A 39 7.39 -0.81 -8.20
CA ARG A 39 6.62 0.14 -9.01
C ARG A 39 5.11 -0.04 -8.84
N ASP A 40 4.65 -1.26 -8.61
CA ASP A 40 3.24 -1.57 -8.40
C ASP A 40 3.02 -2.02 -6.95
N ILE A 41 2.07 -1.36 -6.30
CA ILE A 41 1.72 -1.61 -4.90
C ILE A 41 0.27 -2.04 -4.88
N PHE A 42 0.04 -3.22 -4.31
CA PHE A 42 -1.28 -3.76 -4.07
C PHE A 42 -1.41 -4.09 -2.59
N GLU A 43 -2.43 -3.54 -1.94
CA GLU A 43 -2.73 -3.78 -0.53
C GLU A 43 -4.17 -4.26 -0.41
N GLN A 44 -4.37 -5.25 0.45
CA GLN A 44 -5.69 -5.73 0.83
C GLN A 44 -5.68 -6.00 2.33
N ASP A 45 -6.52 -5.28 3.07
CA ASP A 45 -6.80 -5.51 4.48
C ASP A 45 -8.25 -5.98 4.65
N THR A 46 -8.46 -6.92 5.55
CA THR A 46 -9.79 -7.41 5.91
C THR A 46 -9.82 -7.68 7.41
N THR A 47 -10.64 -6.91 8.11
CA THR A 47 -10.84 -7.04 9.56
C THR A 47 -12.27 -7.47 9.85
N TYR A 48 -12.42 -8.57 10.58
CA TYR A 48 -13.73 -9.02 11.06
C TYR A 48 -13.81 -8.91 12.59
N THR A 49 -14.75 -8.10 13.07
CA THR A 49 -15.05 -8.01 14.50
C THR A 49 -16.21 -8.95 14.81
N PHE A 50 -15.91 -10.01 15.56
CA PHE A 50 -16.93 -10.92 16.08
C PHE A 50 -17.93 -10.16 16.95
N ARG A 51 -19.15 -10.73 17.07
CA ARG A 51 -20.25 -10.14 17.83
C ARG A 51 -19.79 -9.64 19.20
N SER A 52 -19.81 -8.33 19.37
CA SER A 52 -19.47 -7.66 20.62
C SER A 52 -20.69 -6.89 21.13
N GLY A 53 -20.74 -6.68 22.45
CA GLY A 53 -21.77 -5.84 23.07
C GLY A 53 -21.30 -4.39 23.04
N PHE A 54 -22.17 -3.49 22.60
CA PHE A 54 -21.95 -2.05 22.70
C PHE A 54 -22.51 -1.58 24.05
N TYR A 55 -21.65 -0.90 24.82
CA TYR A 55 -21.98 -0.36 26.13
C TYR A 55 -21.73 1.15 26.11
N ASP A 56 -22.68 1.92 26.61
CA ASP A 56 -22.47 3.29 27.07
C ASP A 56 -22.60 3.31 28.60
N ASP A 57 -22.16 4.39 29.25
CA ASP A 57 -22.13 4.58 30.71
C ASP A 57 -23.49 4.35 31.40
N HIS A 58 -24.61 4.35 30.65
CA HIS A 58 -25.96 4.26 31.18
C HIS A 58 -26.80 3.04 30.75
N ASP A 59 -26.43 2.26 29.71
CA ASP A 59 -27.08 0.96 29.40
C ASP A 59 -26.42 0.20 28.22
N LYS A 60 -26.90 -1.03 27.95
CA LYS A 60 -26.54 -1.79 26.72
C LYS A 60 -27.17 -1.15 25.48
N PHE A 61 -26.35 -0.51 24.65
CA PHE A 61 -26.77 0.08 23.37
C PHE A 61 -27.16 -0.98 22.35
N GLY A 62 -26.57 -2.18 22.45
CA GLY A 62 -26.92 -3.32 21.62
C GLY A 62 -25.78 -4.29 21.40
N HIS A 63 -25.84 -5.06 20.33
CA HIS A 63 -24.79 -5.97 19.92
C HIS A 63 -24.68 -6.01 18.41
N GLY A 64 -23.47 -6.21 17.93
CA GLY A 64 -23.22 -6.29 16.50
C GLY A 64 -21.84 -6.84 16.18
N ASN A 65 -21.67 -7.18 14.93
CA ASN A 65 -20.43 -7.58 14.29
C ASN A 65 -20.10 -6.54 13.21
N SER A 66 -18.83 -6.49 12.83
CA SER A 66 -18.43 -5.66 11.70
C SER A 66 -17.48 -6.39 10.77
N LEU A 67 -17.57 -6.04 9.51
CA LEU A 67 -16.63 -6.46 8.49
C LEU A 67 -16.08 -5.21 7.81
N TYR A 68 -14.77 -5.03 7.91
CA TYR A 68 -14.04 -3.98 7.22
C TYR A 68 -13.19 -4.60 6.13
N ASN A 69 -13.30 -4.09 4.91
CA ASN A 69 -12.44 -4.44 3.79
C ASN A 69 -11.83 -3.15 3.23
N ASP A 70 -10.53 -3.18 2.99
CA ASP A 70 -9.74 -2.13 2.37
C ASP A 70 -8.95 -2.76 1.22
N VAL A 71 -9.11 -2.21 0.01
CA VAL A 71 -8.37 -2.65 -1.18
C VAL A 71 -7.79 -1.42 -1.84
N SER A 72 -6.47 -1.42 -2.04
CA SER A 72 -5.79 -0.34 -2.75
C SER A 72 -4.85 -0.85 -3.83
N TYR A 73 -4.72 -0.04 -4.88
CA TYR A 73 -3.75 -0.23 -5.94
C TYR A 73 -3.10 1.10 -6.27
N ALA A 74 -1.77 1.15 -6.27
CA ALA A 74 -1.02 2.33 -6.61
C ALA A 74 0.19 2.01 -7.48
N HIS A 75 0.53 2.93 -8.37
CA HIS A 75 1.71 2.87 -9.22
C HIS A 75 2.68 4.01 -8.89
N ARG A 76 3.97 3.68 -8.77
CA ARG A 76 5.07 4.62 -8.54
C ARG A 76 5.80 4.93 -9.85
N PHE A 77 5.65 6.16 -10.30
CA PHE A 77 6.36 6.74 -11.42
C PHE A 77 7.69 7.33 -10.93
N LEU A 78 8.81 6.86 -11.50
CA LEU A 78 10.11 7.49 -11.28
C LEU A 78 10.11 8.89 -11.93
N ILE A 79 10.37 9.92 -11.13
CA ILE A 79 10.51 11.30 -11.63
C ILE A 79 11.97 11.54 -12.01
N THR A 80 12.87 11.42 -11.04
CA THR A 80 14.32 11.61 -11.23
C THR A 80 15.10 11.10 -10.01
N GLY A 81 16.20 10.38 -10.23
CA GLY A 81 17.04 9.84 -9.15
C GLY A 81 16.24 8.96 -8.18
N ASN A 82 16.04 9.45 -6.96
CA ASN A 82 15.30 8.75 -5.90
C ASN A 82 13.90 9.34 -5.64
N TRP A 83 13.43 10.26 -6.49
CA TRP A 83 12.10 10.86 -6.38
C TRP A 83 11.08 10.09 -7.20
N TYR A 84 9.97 9.76 -6.55
CA TYR A 84 8.85 9.03 -7.13
C TYR A 84 7.55 9.81 -6.92
N PHE A 85 6.70 9.78 -7.93
CA PHE A 85 5.30 10.16 -7.81
C PHE A 85 4.47 8.89 -7.75
N ARG A 86 3.70 8.69 -6.68
CA ARG A 86 2.76 7.58 -6.54
C ARG A 86 1.36 8.07 -6.85
N ALA A 87 0.66 7.35 -7.71
CA ALA A 87 -0.76 7.56 -7.97
C ALA A 87 -1.51 6.24 -7.91
N GLY A 88 -2.66 6.23 -7.25
CA GLY A 88 -3.45 5.03 -7.04
C GLY A 88 -4.90 5.32 -6.70
N VAL A 89 -5.62 4.26 -6.38
CA VAL A 89 -6.99 4.29 -5.90
C VAL A 89 -7.12 3.32 -4.74
N GLU A 90 -7.91 3.70 -3.76
CA GLU A 90 -8.29 2.91 -2.61
C GLU A 90 -9.82 2.84 -2.55
N TYR A 91 -10.33 1.67 -2.21
CA TYR A 91 -11.74 1.45 -1.94
C TYR A 91 -11.87 0.75 -0.59
N GLU A 92 -12.58 1.40 0.31
CA GLU A 92 -12.88 0.84 1.62
C GLU A 92 -14.39 0.63 1.77
N ARG A 93 -14.74 -0.47 2.43
CA ARG A 93 -16.11 -0.81 2.76
C ARG A 93 -16.16 -1.34 4.19
N PHE A 94 -16.98 -0.68 4.99
CA PHE A 94 -17.28 -1.07 6.35
C PHE A 94 -18.75 -1.48 6.43
N ASP A 95 -19.02 -2.75 6.69
CA ASP A 95 -20.36 -3.27 6.91
C ASP A 95 -20.57 -3.47 8.42
N PHE A 96 -21.69 -2.93 8.93
CA PHE A 96 -22.14 -3.13 10.30
C PHE A 96 -23.37 -4.01 10.30
N ASP A 97 -23.42 -5.00 11.19
CA ASP A 97 -24.58 -5.87 11.37
C ASP A 97 -24.89 -5.99 12.87
N GLY A 98 -26.16 -6.15 13.25
CA GLY A 98 -26.57 -6.15 14.64
C GLY A 98 -27.92 -5.48 14.92
N THR A 99 -28.10 -5.09 16.19
CA THR A 99 -29.29 -4.33 16.62
C THR A 99 -29.25 -2.88 16.15
N ASP A 100 -30.41 -2.22 16.13
CA ASP A 100 -30.57 -0.82 15.73
C ASP A 100 -29.90 0.12 16.74
N ASN A 101 -28.57 0.29 16.58
CA ASN A 101 -27.69 0.98 17.52
C ASN A 101 -27.31 2.38 17.02
N GLY A 102 -27.99 2.88 15.98
CA GLY A 102 -27.69 4.16 15.33
C GLY A 102 -26.42 4.16 14.46
N LEU A 103 -25.82 2.99 14.19
CA LEU A 103 -24.76 2.84 13.19
C LEU A 103 -25.37 2.64 11.80
N PRO A 104 -24.80 3.21 10.73
CA PRO A 104 -25.22 2.95 9.35
C PRO A 104 -25.01 1.47 9.00
N ASP A 105 -25.81 0.93 8.08
CA ASP A 105 -25.70 -0.48 7.66
C ASP A 105 -24.36 -0.73 6.96
N HIS A 106 -23.91 0.24 6.17
CA HIS A 106 -22.63 0.18 5.47
C HIS A 106 -22.08 1.58 5.20
N LEU A 107 -20.76 1.72 5.28
CA LEU A 107 -20.03 2.91 4.88
C LEU A 107 -19.04 2.52 3.80
N GLN A 108 -19.03 3.26 2.70
CA GLN A 108 -18.10 3.06 1.60
C GLN A 108 -17.32 4.34 1.35
N THR A 109 -16.08 4.19 0.91
CA THR A 109 -15.28 5.32 0.46
C THR A 109 -14.39 4.93 -0.69
N VAL A 110 -14.10 5.90 -1.55
CA VAL A 110 -13.15 5.78 -2.65
C VAL A 110 -12.19 6.94 -2.55
N HIS A 111 -10.91 6.65 -2.39
CA HIS A 111 -9.86 7.65 -2.34
C HIS A 111 -8.96 7.54 -3.57
N ALA A 112 -8.56 8.68 -4.12
CA ALA A 112 -7.38 8.71 -4.97
C ALA A 112 -6.17 8.77 -4.05
N LEU A 113 -5.16 7.93 -4.28
CA LEU A 113 -3.93 7.92 -3.50
C LEU A 113 -2.86 8.70 -4.25
N LEU A 114 -2.43 9.85 -3.76
CA LEU A 114 -1.40 10.67 -4.43
C LEU A 114 -0.24 10.94 -3.48
N ALA A 115 0.97 10.57 -3.88
CA ALA A 115 2.14 10.85 -3.06
C ALA A 115 3.35 11.32 -3.86
N LEU A 116 4.12 12.25 -3.30
CA LEU A 116 5.46 12.59 -3.74
C LEU A 116 6.45 12.05 -2.70
N GLU A 117 7.22 11.04 -3.08
CA GLU A 117 8.05 10.26 -2.16
C GLU A 117 9.52 10.28 -2.60
N TYR A 118 10.42 10.47 -1.63
CA TYR A 118 11.86 10.25 -1.80
C TYR A 118 12.21 8.86 -1.24
N VAL A 119 12.55 7.90 -2.10
CA VAL A 119 12.72 6.49 -1.72
C VAL A 119 14.21 6.18 -1.48
N VAL A 120 14.50 5.56 -0.33
CA VAL A 120 15.85 5.13 0.06
C VAL A 120 15.75 3.68 0.54
N HIS A 121 16.56 2.76 -0.01
CA HIS A 121 16.51 1.33 0.35
C HIS A 121 15.09 0.73 0.28
N ASP A 122 14.36 1.02 -0.81
CA ASP A 122 13.03 0.49 -1.10
C ASP A 122 11.97 0.75 0.01
N HIS A 123 12.12 1.88 0.72
CA HIS A 123 11.09 2.48 1.56
C HIS A 123 11.06 4.01 1.38
N ALA A 124 9.91 4.61 1.65
CA ALA A 124 9.76 6.06 1.60
C ALA A 124 10.59 6.72 2.71
N GLY A 125 11.67 7.37 2.30
CA GLY A 125 12.59 8.11 3.14
C GLY A 125 11.97 9.43 3.63
N ALA A 126 11.24 10.11 2.76
CA ALA A 126 10.40 11.25 3.08
C ALA A 126 9.26 11.30 2.07
N GLY A 127 8.13 11.91 2.43
CA GLY A 127 7.03 12.02 1.48
C GLY A 127 5.92 12.97 1.92
N LEU A 128 5.22 13.48 0.91
CA LEU A 128 3.94 14.15 1.03
C LEU A 128 2.88 13.28 0.37
N GLU A 129 1.87 12.87 1.14
CA GLU A 129 0.71 12.09 0.70
C GLU A 129 -0.53 12.97 0.77
N ILE A 130 -1.43 12.83 -0.20
CA ILE A 130 -2.72 13.51 -0.27
C ILE A 130 -3.71 12.52 -0.85
N ASP A 131 -4.77 12.21 -0.10
CA ASP A 131 -5.68 11.11 -0.46
C ASP A 131 -7.14 11.61 -0.63
N PRO A 132 -7.44 12.45 -1.64
CA PRO A 132 -8.77 13.03 -1.80
C PRO A 132 -9.81 11.95 -2.12
N GLY A 133 -10.95 12.00 -1.45
CA GLY A 133 -12.03 11.05 -1.71
C GLY A 133 -13.35 11.38 -1.03
N PRO A 134 -14.49 11.00 -1.65
CA PRO A 134 -15.80 11.07 -1.00
C PRO A 134 -16.07 9.86 -0.10
N TYR A 135 -16.63 10.12 1.07
CA TYR A 135 -17.32 9.11 1.87
C TYR A 135 -18.80 9.04 1.44
N PHE A 136 -19.36 7.84 1.28
CA PHE A 136 -20.75 7.66 0.88
C PHE A 136 -21.37 6.34 1.42
N GLU A 137 -22.66 6.39 1.73
CA GLU A 137 -23.47 5.21 2.04
C GLU A 137 -24.27 4.81 0.79
N SER A 138 -25.17 5.69 0.33
CA SER A 138 -26.02 5.43 -0.85
C SER A 138 -26.14 6.60 -1.85
N ASN A 139 -25.71 7.82 -1.47
CA ASN A 139 -25.69 8.99 -2.37
C ASN A 139 -24.38 9.79 -2.20
N ILE A 140 -23.79 10.23 -3.31
CA ILE A 140 -22.61 11.10 -3.33
C ILE A 140 -23.10 12.55 -3.28
N THR A 141 -22.80 13.26 -2.18
CA THR A 141 -23.04 14.70 -2.05
C THR A 141 -21.69 15.42 -2.02
N VAL A 142 -21.57 16.57 -2.68
CA VAL A 142 -20.28 17.30 -2.82
C VAL A 142 -19.67 17.67 -1.44
N ASP A 143 -20.49 17.76 -0.40
CA ASP A 143 -20.07 18.04 0.98
C ASP A 143 -19.43 16.83 1.72
N SER A 144 -19.35 15.65 1.11
CA SER A 144 -18.71 14.46 1.71
C SER A 144 -17.28 14.18 1.20
N ILE A 145 -16.72 15.11 0.42
CA ILE A 145 -15.35 15.05 -0.09
C ILE A 145 -14.39 15.53 1.00
N ASP A 146 -13.52 14.64 1.44
CA ASP A 146 -12.40 15.00 2.29
C ASP A 146 -11.08 14.92 1.52
N VAL A 147 -10.09 15.69 1.97
CA VAL A 147 -8.75 15.69 1.41
C VAL A 147 -7.75 15.62 2.57
N PRO A 148 -7.55 14.42 3.12
CA PRO A 148 -6.47 14.17 4.06
C PRO A 148 -5.12 14.38 3.37
N TRP A 149 -4.16 14.91 4.12
CA TRP A 149 -2.78 15.08 3.71
C TRP A 149 -1.85 14.65 4.85
N LYS A 150 -0.67 14.17 4.49
CA LYS A 150 0.35 13.72 5.43
C LYS A 150 1.73 14.04 4.92
N LEU A 151 2.56 14.62 5.77
CA LEU A 151 3.96 14.90 5.52
C LEU A 151 4.80 14.11 6.51
N PHE A 152 5.78 13.36 6.02
CA PHE A 152 6.66 12.57 6.89
C PHE A 152 8.10 12.58 6.41
N VAL A 153 9.00 12.33 7.36
CA VAL A 153 10.42 12.11 7.12
C VAL A 153 10.91 10.97 8.01
N SER A 154 11.77 10.15 7.44
CA SER A 154 12.48 9.10 8.14
C SER A 154 13.98 9.43 8.19
N PHE A 155 14.63 9.05 9.27
CA PHE A 155 16.04 9.28 9.49
C PHE A 155 16.69 8.05 10.13
N PRO A 156 17.94 7.72 9.76
CA PRO A 156 18.60 6.53 10.29
C PRO A 156 18.97 6.74 11.76
N LEU A 157 18.42 5.91 12.64
CA LEU A 157 18.85 5.79 14.04
C LEU A 157 20.05 4.86 14.18
N LYS A 158 20.07 3.81 13.36
CA LYS A 158 21.20 2.89 13.20
C LYS A 158 21.39 2.63 11.72
N LYS A 159 22.59 2.90 11.24
CA LYS A 159 22.97 2.76 9.83
C LYS A 159 22.44 1.45 9.25
N ASP A 160 21.65 1.57 8.19
CA ASP A 160 21.09 0.50 7.35
C ASP A 160 20.26 -0.56 8.12
N LYS A 161 19.77 -0.23 9.33
CA LYS A 161 19.01 -1.18 10.17
C LYS A 161 17.77 -0.59 10.81
N ILE A 162 17.88 0.57 11.44
CA ILE A 162 16.77 1.17 12.20
C ILE A 162 16.60 2.61 11.75
N PHE A 163 15.39 2.97 11.37
CA PHE A 163 15.00 4.30 10.96
C PHE A 163 13.89 4.80 11.89
N GLY A 164 14.02 6.02 12.36
CA GLY A 164 12.95 6.74 13.04
C GLY A 164 12.11 7.46 12.01
N VAL A 165 10.79 7.46 12.18
CA VAL A 165 9.85 8.19 11.34
C VAL A 165 9.16 9.23 12.21
N ILE A 166 9.09 10.46 11.70
CA ILE A 166 8.25 11.51 12.24
C ILE A 166 7.38 12.05 11.11
N GLY A 167 6.14 12.36 11.42
CA GLY A 167 5.21 12.93 10.46
C GLY A 167 4.14 13.76 11.13
N VAL A 168 3.48 14.55 10.31
CA VAL A 168 2.30 15.33 10.67
C VAL A 168 1.28 15.11 9.58
N GLY A 169 0.01 15.12 9.94
CA GLY A 169 -1.07 14.98 8.98
C GLY A 169 -2.30 15.72 9.46
N GLY A 170 -3.23 15.89 8.54
CA GLY A 170 -4.52 16.47 8.82
C GLY A 170 -5.41 16.30 7.61
N SER A 171 -6.56 16.96 7.64
CA SER A 171 -7.42 17.10 6.48
C SER A 171 -7.66 18.59 6.23
N LEU A 172 -7.91 18.96 4.97
CA LEU A 172 -8.25 20.33 4.58
C LEU A 172 -9.50 20.87 5.30
N TYR A 173 -10.40 20.00 5.73
CA TYR A 173 -11.65 20.35 6.41
C TYR A 173 -11.65 20.02 7.91
N GLN A 174 -10.55 19.43 8.42
CA GLN A 174 -10.41 19.06 9.82
C GLN A 174 -9.76 20.17 10.66
N ASN A 175 -10.39 20.50 11.79
CA ASN A 175 -9.87 21.46 12.76
C ASN A 175 -10.01 20.85 14.16
N PRO A 176 -8.92 20.59 14.91
CA PRO A 176 -7.52 20.96 14.68
C PRO A 176 -6.77 20.02 13.71
N ILE A 177 -5.62 20.49 13.22
CA ILE A 177 -4.63 19.66 12.50
C ILE A 177 -4.23 18.49 13.41
N VAL A 178 -4.28 17.27 12.87
CA VAL A 178 -4.12 16.03 13.64
C VAL A 178 -2.66 15.81 14.04
N ALA A 179 -2.52 15.11 15.17
CA ALA A 179 -1.34 14.96 15.99
C ALA A 179 -0.07 14.52 15.24
N PRO A 180 1.12 14.95 15.71
CA PRO A 180 2.39 14.42 15.24
C PRO A 180 2.40 12.89 15.43
N GLY A 181 2.58 12.17 14.32
CA GLY A 181 2.76 10.73 14.28
C GLY A 181 4.24 10.40 14.31
N GLY A 182 4.59 9.33 15.01
CA GLY A 182 5.96 8.84 15.08
C GLY A 182 6.01 7.32 15.02
N GLY A 183 7.12 6.80 14.53
CA GLY A 183 7.29 5.35 14.38
C GLY A 183 8.73 4.92 14.22
N LEU A 184 8.91 3.61 14.15
CA LEU A 184 10.20 2.98 13.90
C LEU A 184 10.06 2.01 12.73
N ILE A 185 11.01 2.07 11.80
CA ILE A 185 11.17 1.09 10.74
C ILE A 185 12.43 0.29 11.07
N TRP A 186 12.28 -1.02 11.23
CA TRP A 186 13.39 -1.94 11.50
C TRP A 186 13.57 -2.93 10.34
N LEU A 187 14.68 -2.76 9.61
CA LEU A 187 15.22 -3.74 8.67
C LEU A 187 16.00 -4.79 9.48
N PHE A 188 15.35 -5.90 9.82
CA PHE A 188 16.03 -7.00 10.50
C PHE A 188 16.69 -7.99 9.53
N THR A 189 16.26 -8.01 8.27
CA THR A 189 16.87 -8.78 7.17
C THR A 189 16.64 -8.05 5.85
N ASP A 190 17.44 -8.31 4.81
CA ASP A 190 17.29 -7.69 3.47
C ASP A 190 15.91 -7.91 2.82
N LYS A 191 15.13 -8.85 3.34
CA LYS A 191 13.79 -9.22 2.83
C LYS A 191 12.65 -8.90 3.78
N PHE A 192 12.96 -8.51 5.02
CA PHE A 192 11.94 -8.33 6.03
C PHE A 192 12.12 -7.02 6.79
N ARG A 193 11.02 -6.30 6.90
CA ARG A 193 10.96 -4.99 7.55
C ARG A 193 9.77 -4.94 8.48
N LEU A 194 10.01 -4.51 9.71
CA LEU A 194 8.96 -4.19 10.66
C LEU A 194 8.73 -2.69 10.66
N GLU A 195 7.53 -2.27 10.30
CA GLU A 195 7.10 -0.88 10.31
C GLU A 195 6.19 -0.67 11.51
N GLY A 196 6.74 -0.16 12.62
CA GLY A 196 5.98 0.27 13.78
C GLY A 196 5.59 1.74 13.67
N VAL A 197 5.01 2.14 12.53
CA VAL A 197 4.56 3.52 12.30
C VAL A 197 3.07 3.62 12.58
N ILE A 198 2.70 4.45 13.55
CA ILE A 198 1.30 4.69 13.90
C ILE A 198 0.64 5.49 12.77
N PRO A 199 -0.58 5.14 12.31
CA PRO A 199 -1.53 4.19 12.91
C PRO A 199 -1.49 2.74 12.37
N LYS A 200 -0.86 2.47 11.22
CA LYS A 200 -0.87 1.16 10.56
C LYS A 200 0.48 0.45 10.74
N PRO A 201 0.74 -0.28 11.86
CA PRO A 201 1.95 -1.07 11.98
C PRO A 201 1.91 -2.30 11.06
N ALA A 202 2.98 -2.55 10.31
CA ALA A 202 3.02 -3.62 9.31
C ALA A 202 4.31 -4.46 9.40
N LEU A 203 4.19 -5.75 9.06
CA LEU A 203 5.34 -6.61 8.78
C LEU A 203 5.41 -6.80 7.27
N VAL A 204 6.43 -6.19 6.65
CA VAL A 204 6.61 -6.19 5.20
C VAL A 204 7.62 -7.25 4.82
N TYR A 205 7.24 -8.11 3.87
CA TYR A 205 8.14 -9.05 3.21
C TYR A 205 8.37 -8.61 1.78
N ASN A 206 9.63 -8.36 1.43
CA ASN A 206 10.04 -8.07 0.06
C ASN A 206 10.74 -9.30 -0.54
N PRO A 207 10.12 -10.00 -1.50
CA PRO A 207 10.70 -11.20 -2.09
C PRO A 207 11.98 -10.91 -2.90
N SER A 208 12.13 -9.69 -3.44
CA SER A 208 13.26 -9.28 -4.30
C SER A 208 13.18 -7.82 -4.72
#